data_AF-A0AAE1Z6T2-F1
#
_entry.id   AF-A0AAE1Z6T2-F1
#
_cell.length_a   1.000
_cell.length_b   1.000
_cell.length_c   1.000
_cell.angle_alpha   90.00
_cell.angle_beta   90.00
_cell.angle_gamma   90.00
#
_symmetry.space_group_name_H-M   'P 1'
#
loop_
_entity.id
_entity.type
_entity.pdbx_description
1 polymer ?
#
loop_
_entity_poly.entity_id
_entity_poly.type
_entity_poly.pdbx_seq_one_letter_code
_entity_poly.pdbx_strand_id
1 'polypeptide(L)'
;MPRNFSLQPERNSRMTGVPLNIKARTSSVGSQEQRPPNREVKSKANITKMIGSLIQFLETTDYSNSLSPKILHSPNSKEIFSIFEHLVRQICPTFRIEHDGMKAEEVCLNTLKMLGYSNILSKHHLLAPGAPQAWNSVLAAFDWLREEIENANDFINFSVFRYDDDQNVEEEPLNKIIFELKSVIFKRRREGSDISSNEIEDYRCRINKVLDAPSEDDMKKLYDRRNVVDKELDSLVNLDDEERSLRSQLTKMESLLKSLDGKLLDHESQIAQFKSLDEENTKVLKEIDVEVKDSEQKLASVRAKVKEQEDAGYGRLAQEYFMLRERVDARLNAKDDLIKQVEQKELEYTRREGVIAPTLDAYNHLVGSLRKPQFSEIAKNCGLEVCTYCKGFNMAKQIPTLVNRVRTCVEQLTVALITKEQRVNELTERMETLQSAIDNTELPDVQTKLNEVRIELSKLDELLAEEDDVRAKAEQEYVNVSAQRANELDQLKKEMAAEENHQTELTEKLEGRIQERVRLNNYIETINQQLSVFIPYIESYFKTKESANRVWQMHVNLLRDEAQSAAQRIENRVKRALEEYSLSE
;
A
#
# COMPACT_ATOMS: atom_id res chain seq x y z
N MET A 1 17.70 64.29 7.13
CA MET A 1 18.88 64.72 7.92
C MET A 1 19.61 63.47 8.40
N PRO A 2 20.86 63.25 7.98
CA PRO A 2 21.63 62.01 8.20
C PRO A 2 22.72 62.15 9.26
N ARG A 3 23.17 61.02 9.84
CA ARG A 3 24.53 60.78 10.36
C ARG A 3 24.84 59.30 10.09
N ASN A 4 25.46 58.95 8.95
CA ASN A 4 26.90 58.88 8.70
C ASN A 4 27.69 58.08 9.75
N PHE A 5 27.95 56.81 9.44
CA PHE A 5 29.28 56.21 9.61
C PHE A 5 29.58 55.34 8.39
N SER A 6 30.54 55.81 7.60
CA SER A 6 31.05 55.22 6.37
C SER A 6 32.35 54.50 6.71
N LEU A 7 32.50 53.25 6.27
CA LEU A 7 33.79 52.57 6.18
C LEU A 7 33.98 52.17 4.71
N GLN A 8 35.00 52.77 4.11
CA GLN A 8 35.47 52.53 2.76
C GLN A 8 36.35 51.27 2.72
N PRO A 9 36.41 50.53 1.60
CA PRO A 9 37.59 49.75 1.25
C PRO A 9 38.53 50.63 0.43
N GLU A 10 39.77 50.74 0.90
CA GLU A 10 40.87 51.45 0.26
C GLU A 10 41.15 50.90 -1.15
N ARG A 11 41.18 51.83 -2.11
CA ARG A 11 41.83 51.65 -3.40
C ARG A 11 43.34 51.77 -3.20
N ASN A 12 44.07 50.68 -3.39
CA ASN A 12 45.47 50.76 -3.79
C ASN A 12 45.60 50.41 -5.26
N SER A 13 45.69 51.46 -6.07
CA SER A 13 46.21 51.45 -7.42
C SER A 13 47.71 51.16 -7.36
N ARG A 14 48.15 50.07 -7.99
CA ARG A 14 49.51 49.96 -8.53
C ARG A 14 49.42 49.44 -9.96
N MET A 15 49.53 50.40 -10.89
CA MET A 15 50.17 50.16 -12.17
C MET A 15 51.59 49.65 -11.92
N THR A 16 51.92 48.48 -12.44
CA THR A 16 53.27 48.16 -12.90
C THR A 16 53.11 47.36 -14.18
N GLY A 17 53.34 48.03 -15.31
CA GLY A 17 53.49 47.38 -16.59
C GLY A 17 54.73 46.49 -16.54
N VAL A 18 54.52 45.20 -16.76
CA VAL A 18 55.59 44.24 -17.03
C VAL A 18 55.93 44.37 -18.52
N PRO A 19 57.18 44.69 -18.89
CA PRO A 19 57.61 44.58 -20.27
C PRO A 19 57.80 43.09 -20.60
N LEU A 20 56.95 42.57 -21.48
CA LEU A 20 57.17 41.32 -22.21
C LEU A 20 58.39 41.49 -23.11
N ASN A 21 59.49 40.79 -22.80
CA ASN A 21 60.52 40.50 -23.79
C ASN A 21 61.04 39.08 -23.58
N ILE A 22 60.25 38.10 -24.01
CA ILE A 22 60.67 36.72 -24.16
C ILE A 22 61.03 36.52 -25.64
N LYS A 23 62.32 36.47 -25.93
CA LYS A 23 62.86 35.85 -27.14
C LYS A 23 63.79 34.72 -26.72
N ALA A 24 63.21 33.55 -26.48
CA ALA A 24 63.93 32.29 -26.58
C ALA A 24 63.59 31.67 -27.95
N ARG A 25 64.47 31.84 -28.93
CA ARG A 25 64.53 30.99 -30.11
C ARG A 25 65.99 30.66 -30.39
N THR A 26 66.25 29.37 -30.33
CA THR A 26 67.49 28.70 -30.74
C THR A 26 67.70 28.89 -32.24
N SER A 27 68.91 29.25 -32.64
CA SER A 27 69.50 28.88 -33.93
C SER A 27 70.97 29.28 -33.92
N SER A 28 71.84 28.27 -34.05
CA SER A 28 73.23 28.46 -34.45
C SER A 28 73.28 29.22 -35.76
N VAL A 29 73.81 30.43 -35.73
CA VAL A 29 74.23 31.19 -36.91
C VAL A 29 75.60 31.75 -36.57
N GLY A 30 76.54 31.53 -37.48
CA GLY A 30 77.97 31.77 -37.30
C GLY A 30 78.28 33.17 -36.80
N SER A 31 79.27 33.22 -35.91
CA SER A 31 79.90 34.44 -35.40
C SER A 31 80.41 35.28 -36.56
N GLN A 32 79.62 36.26 -36.99
CA GLN A 32 80.12 37.35 -37.80
C GLN A 32 81.00 38.21 -36.88
N GLU A 33 82.29 38.22 -37.17
CA GLU A 33 83.36 38.95 -36.48
C GLU A 33 83.04 40.46 -36.44
N GLN A 34 82.22 40.88 -35.48
CA GLN A 34 82.02 42.28 -35.17
C GLN A 34 83.22 42.75 -34.36
N ARG A 35 84.00 43.67 -34.92
CA ARG A 35 85.05 44.38 -34.16
C ARG A 35 84.42 44.93 -32.88
N PRO A 36 85.00 44.66 -31.71
CA PRO A 36 84.40 45.04 -30.44
C PRO A 36 84.33 46.56 -30.29
N PRO A 37 83.33 47.07 -29.56
CA PRO A 37 83.14 48.49 -29.35
C PRO A 37 84.36 49.06 -28.61
N ASN A 38 85.00 50.06 -29.22
CA ASN A 38 86.13 50.76 -28.63
C ASN A 38 85.64 51.48 -27.37
N ARG A 39 85.96 50.95 -26.18
CA ARG A 39 85.51 51.49 -24.90
C ARG A 39 85.99 52.94 -24.77
N GLU A 40 85.10 53.87 -24.46
CA GLU A 40 85.45 55.30 -24.37
C GLU A 40 86.31 55.59 -23.12
N VAL A 41 87.62 55.46 -23.25
CA VAL A 41 88.63 55.68 -22.18
C VAL A 41 88.74 57.17 -21.76
N LYS A 42 88.05 58.10 -22.42
CA LYS A 42 88.20 59.56 -22.22
C LYS A 42 87.12 60.20 -21.34
N SER A 43 85.98 59.56 -21.11
CA SER A 43 84.88 60.13 -20.32
C SER A 43 85.09 59.90 -18.82
N LYS A 44 85.14 60.98 -18.03
CA LYS A 44 85.28 60.91 -16.56
C LYS A 44 84.15 60.12 -15.90
N ALA A 45 82.92 60.24 -16.41
CA ALA A 45 81.76 59.52 -15.88
C ALA A 45 81.88 58.00 -16.10
N ASN A 46 82.39 57.58 -17.27
CA ASN A 46 82.62 56.16 -17.57
C ASN A 46 83.75 55.59 -16.69
N ILE A 47 84.82 56.36 -16.46
CA ILE A 47 85.92 55.94 -15.57
C ILE A 47 85.41 55.72 -14.14
N THR A 48 84.62 56.64 -13.59
CA THR A 48 84.02 56.47 -12.26
C THR A 48 83.09 55.26 -12.20
N LYS A 49 82.31 55.00 -13.27
CA LYS A 49 81.47 53.79 -13.36
C LYS A 49 82.31 52.51 -13.34
N MET A 50 83.35 52.42 -14.18
CA MET A 50 84.25 51.26 -14.23
C MET A 50 84.94 50.99 -12.88
N ILE A 51 85.40 52.05 -12.19
CA ILE A 51 85.96 51.92 -10.83
C ILE A 51 84.91 51.38 -9.85
N GLY A 52 83.69 51.92 -9.88
CA GLY A 52 82.61 51.46 -9.01
C GLY A 52 82.27 49.99 -9.23
N SER A 53 82.09 49.58 -10.49
CA SER A 53 81.80 48.19 -10.86
C SER A 53 82.95 47.25 -10.50
N LEU A 54 84.20 47.67 -10.68
CA LEU A 54 85.37 46.90 -10.29
C LEU A 54 85.46 46.70 -8.77
N ILE A 55 85.20 47.74 -7.97
CA ILE A 55 85.18 47.62 -6.50
C ILE A 55 84.10 46.63 -6.06
N GLN A 56 82.88 46.80 -6.57
CA GLN A 56 81.76 45.93 -6.24
C GLN A 56 82.09 44.46 -6.56
N PHE A 57 82.72 44.20 -7.71
CA PHE A 57 83.13 42.85 -8.09
C PHE A 57 84.22 42.29 -7.18
N LEU A 58 85.23 43.08 -6.83
CA LEU A 58 86.32 42.66 -5.95
C LEU A 58 85.84 42.38 -4.52
N GLU A 59 84.85 43.14 -4.03
CA GLU A 59 84.17 42.87 -2.75
C GLU A 59 83.35 41.58 -2.81
N THR A 60 82.66 41.32 -3.92
CA THR A 60 81.82 40.12 -4.12
C THR A 60 82.66 38.83 -4.27
N THR A 61 83.93 38.96 -4.69
CA THR A 61 84.85 37.84 -4.94
C THR A 61 85.91 37.66 -3.84
N ASP A 62 85.68 38.21 -2.65
CA ASP A 62 86.54 38.09 -1.46
C ASP A 62 88.01 38.52 -1.67
N TYR A 63 88.24 39.63 -2.37
CA TYR A 63 89.59 40.18 -2.55
C TYR A 63 90.23 40.57 -1.21
N SER A 64 91.43 40.04 -0.92
CA SER A 64 92.02 40.14 0.42
C SER A 64 92.60 41.50 0.80
N ASN A 65 92.83 42.41 -0.16
CA ASN A 65 93.41 43.72 0.12
C ASN A 65 92.30 44.78 0.24
N SER A 66 92.42 45.69 1.21
CA SER A 66 91.46 46.79 1.39
C SER A 66 91.48 47.74 0.21
N LEU A 67 90.33 47.93 -0.45
CA LEU A 67 90.16 48.86 -1.56
C LEU A 67 89.38 50.11 -1.13
N SER A 68 89.76 51.26 -1.67
CA SER A 68 89.00 52.51 -1.56
C SER A 68 88.87 53.14 -2.95
N PRO A 69 87.72 53.75 -3.29
CA PRO A 69 87.56 54.50 -4.55
C PRO A 69 88.66 55.54 -4.78
N LYS A 70 89.22 56.11 -3.71
CA LYS A 70 90.31 57.09 -3.77
C LYS A 70 91.63 56.48 -4.24
N ILE A 71 91.91 55.22 -3.86
CA ILE A 71 93.15 54.51 -4.21
C ILE A 71 93.09 54.12 -5.70
N LEU A 72 91.93 53.66 -6.17
CA LEU A 72 91.73 53.25 -7.57
C LEU A 72 91.64 54.39 -8.58
N HIS A 73 91.69 55.66 -8.16
CA HIS A 73 91.86 56.79 -9.08
C HIS A 73 93.32 56.98 -9.52
N SER A 74 94.29 56.50 -8.72
CA SER A 74 95.72 56.48 -9.07
C SER A 74 96.43 55.35 -8.30
N PRO A 75 96.18 54.08 -8.69
CA PRO A 75 96.72 52.94 -7.96
C PRO A 75 98.21 52.76 -8.24
N ASN A 76 98.92 52.15 -7.29
CA ASN A 76 100.33 51.82 -7.50
C ASN A 76 100.49 50.55 -8.35
N SER A 77 101.68 50.33 -8.94
CA SER A 77 101.89 49.18 -9.83
C SER A 77 101.63 47.83 -9.15
N LYS A 78 101.94 47.68 -7.87
CA LYS A 78 101.73 46.42 -7.13
C LYS A 78 100.23 46.11 -6.98
N GLU A 79 99.44 47.11 -6.61
CA GLU A 79 97.99 47.00 -6.48
C GLU A 79 97.35 46.61 -7.81
N ILE A 80 97.77 47.23 -8.92
CA ILE A 80 97.24 46.93 -10.25
C ILE A 80 97.49 45.46 -10.62
N PHE A 81 98.71 44.96 -10.42
CA PHE A 81 99.01 43.56 -10.71
C PHE A 81 98.33 42.61 -9.73
N SER A 82 98.20 42.95 -8.45
CA SER A 82 97.44 42.13 -7.49
C SER A 82 95.94 42.06 -7.84
N ILE A 83 95.35 43.15 -8.35
CA ILE A 83 93.97 43.16 -8.85
C ILE A 83 93.87 42.29 -10.10
N PHE A 84 94.78 42.45 -11.06
CA PHE A 84 94.81 41.63 -12.26
C PHE A 84 94.87 40.13 -11.94
N GLU A 85 95.77 39.77 -11.02
CA GLU A 85 95.93 38.39 -10.58
C GLU A 85 94.65 37.83 -9.98
N HIS A 86 93.95 38.61 -9.15
CA HIS A 86 92.68 38.21 -8.57
C HIS A 86 91.59 38.02 -9.62
N LEU A 87 91.48 38.93 -10.59
CA LEU A 87 90.52 38.81 -11.69
C LEU A 87 90.76 37.53 -12.48
N VAL A 88 92.01 37.25 -12.85
CA VAL A 88 92.35 36.03 -13.61
C VAL A 88 92.14 34.77 -12.76
N ARG A 89 92.33 34.83 -11.44
CA ARG A 89 92.07 33.69 -10.54
C ARG A 89 90.60 33.27 -10.49
N GLN A 90 89.67 34.14 -10.85
CA GLN A 90 88.25 33.75 -11.00
C GLN A 90 88.05 32.75 -12.15
N ILE A 91 88.91 32.80 -13.17
CA ILE A 91 88.90 31.87 -14.31
C ILE A 91 89.87 30.71 -14.07
N CYS A 92 91.05 31.00 -13.53
CA CYS A 92 92.14 30.04 -13.32
C CYS A 92 92.67 30.12 -11.87
N PRO A 93 92.12 29.32 -10.93
CA PRO A 93 92.45 29.43 -9.50
C PRO A 93 93.95 29.29 -9.16
N THR A 94 94.71 28.60 -10.00
CA THR A 94 96.16 28.38 -9.84
C THR A 94 97.03 29.51 -10.39
N PHE A 95 96.44 30.54 -11.01
CA PHE A 95 97.18 31.64 -11.63
C PHE A 95 97.97 32.46 -10.59
N ARG A 96 99.22 32.79 -10.97
CA ARG A 96 100.16 33.62 -10.22
C ARG A 96 101.00 34.43 -11.20
N ILE A 97 101.14 35.75 -10.96
CA ILE A 97 101.92 36.62 -11.86
C ILE A 97 103.42 36.34 -11.77
N GLU A 98 103.92 35.93 -10.61
CA GLU A 98 105.36 35.75 -10.34
C GLU A 98 105.93 34.37 -10.76
N HIS A 99 105.12 33.48 -11.35
CA HIS A 99 105.47 32.06 -11.47
C HIS A 99 106.45 31.70 -12.62
N ASP A 100 106.61 32.57 -13.63
CA ASP A 100 107.16 32.13 -14.94
C ASP A 100 108.47 32.83 -15.37
N GLY A 101 109.15 33.53 -14.45
CA GLY A 101 110.39 34.28 -14.75
C GLY A 101 110.23 35.44 -15.74
N MET A 102 109.02 35.64 -16.27
CA MET A 102 108.62 36.79 -17.09
C MET A 102 108.30 38.00 -16.22
N LYS A 103 108.45 39.20 -16.78
CA LYS A 103 108.05 40.42 -16.08
C LYS A 103 106.52 40.52 -16.00
N ALA A 104 106.00 41.10 -14.91
CA ALA A 104 104.55 41.20 -14.66
C ALA A 104 103.78 41.87 -15.80
N GLU A 105 104.38 42.84 -16.49
CA GLU A 105 103.81 43.52 -17.64
C GLU A 105 103.60 42.56 -18.83
N GLU A 106 104.55 41.65 -19.06
CA GLU A 106 104.50 40.68 -20.16
C GLU A 106 103.47 39.59 -19.88
N VAL A 107 103.40 39.12 -18.63
CA VAL A 107 102.38 38.16 -18.18
C VAL A 107 100.98 38.78 -18.37
N CYS A 108 100.76 40.02 -17.94
CA CYS A 108 99.46 40.68 -18.08
C CYS A 108 99.02 40.82 -19.53
N LEU A 109 99.91 41.26 -20.44
CA LEU A 109 99.58 41.36 -21.87
C LEU A 109 99.30 40.01 -22.51
N ASN A 110 100.11 39.00 -22.22
CA ASN A 110 99.95 37.66 -22.79
C ASN A 110 98.64 37.03 -22.34
N THR A 111 98.30 37.16 -21.04
CA THR A 111 97.03 36.66 -20.50
C THR A 111 95.83 37.38 -21.11
N LEU A 112 95.84 38.71 -21.20
CA LEU A 112 94.76 39.46 -21.84
C LEU A 112 94.59 39.08 -23.31
N LYS A 113 95.70 38.91 -24.05
CA LYS A 113 95.67 38.47 -25.45
C LYS A 113 95.13 37.05 -25.59
N MET A 114 95.53 36.13 -24.71
CA MET A 114 95.05 34.74 -24.69
C MET A 114 93.55 34.66 -24.42
N LEU A 115 93.02 35.53 -23.55
CA LEU A 115 91.59 35.63 -23.26
C LEU A 115 90.79 36.34 -24.37
N GLY A 116 91.46 36.86 -25.40
CA GLY A 116 90.80 37.50 -26.55
C GLY A 116 90.58 39.01 -26.40
N TYR A 117 91.31 39.69 -25.51
CA TYR A 117 91.23 41.15 -25.40
C TYR A 117 91.66 41.82 -26.71
N SER A 118 90.76 42.64 -27.22
CA SER A 118 90.77 43.15 -28.59
C SER A 118 91.32 44.56 -28.72
N ASN A 119 91.29 45.36 -27.65
CA ASN A 119 91.82 46.71 -27.65
C ASN A 119 93.35 46.70 -27.47
N ILE A 120 94.03 47.64 -28.12
CA ILE A 120 95.49 47.72 -28.07
C ILE A 120 95.94 48.27 -26.71
N LEU A 121 96.47 47.39 -25.84
CA LEU A 121 97.19 47.79 -24.63
C LEU A 121 98.69 47.73 -24.89
N SER A 122 99.35 48.90 -24.99
CA SER A 122 100.80 48.98 -25.18
C SER A 122 101.56 48.55 -23.92
N LYS A 123 102.69 47.85 -24.09
CA LYS A 123 103.65 47.51 -23.01
C LYS A 123 104.07 48.74 -22.20
N HIS A 124 104.14 49.91 -22.85
CA HIS A 124 104.47 51.16 -22.17
C HIS A 124 103.43 51.56 -21.10
N HIS A 125 102.14 51.25 -21.31
CA HIS A 125 101.11 51.53 -20.31
C HIS A 125 101.25 50.66 -19.07
N LEU A 126 101.93 49.52 -19.15
CA LEU A 126 102.11 48.60 -18.01
C LEU A 126 103.42 48.81 -17.25
N LEU A 127 104.39 49.55 -17.81
CA LEU A 127 105.61 49.94 -17.10
C LEU A 127 105.32 50.99 -16.00
N ALA A 128 104.34 51.87 -16.24
CA ALA A 128 103.85 52.85 -15.27
C ALA A 128 102.31 52.87 -15.25
N PRO A 129 101.68 51.78 -14.78
CA PRO A 129 100.25 51.54 -14.96
C PRO A 129 99.36 52.46 -14.11
N GLY A 130 99.92 53.12 -13.09
CA GLY A 130 99.21 54.13 -12.28
C GLY A 130 99.18 55.54 -12.89
N ALA A 131 99.87 55.79 -14.01
CA ALA A 131 99.88 57.10 -14.65
C ALA A 131 98.48 57.42 -15.25
N PRO A 132 97.94 58.65 -15.15
CA PRO A 132 96.53 58.92 -15.44
C PRO A 132 96.00 58.42 -16.79
N GLN A 133 96.77 58.55 -17.88
CA GLN A 133 96.38 58.06 -19.21
C GLN A 133 96.57 56.54 -19.35
N ALA A 134 97.63 55.99 -18.76
CA ALA A 134 97.92 54.56 -18.79
C ALA A 134 96.89 53.78 -17.95
N TRP A 135 96.56 54.30 -16.76
CA TRP A 135 95.60 53.71 -15.85
C TRP A 135 94.21 53.62 -16.48
N ASN A 136 93.74 54.65 -17.17
CA ASN A 136 92.44 54.58 -17.84
C ASN A 136 92.39 53.44 -18.88
N SER A 137 93.48 53.21 -19.62
CA SER A 137 93.57 52.09 -20.58
C SER A 137 93.65 50.73 -19.89
N VAL A 138 94.36 50.63 -18.76
CA VAL A 138 94.46 49.39 -17.97
C VAL A 138 93.12 49.08 -17.29
N LEU A 139 92.48 50.07 -16.70
CA LEU A 139 91.15 49.95 -16.08
C LEU A 139 90.10 49.49 -17.11
N ALA A 140 90.13 50.01 -18.33
CA ALA A 140 89.22 49.55 -19.38
C ALA A 140 89.42 48.07 -19.73
N ALA A 141 90.66 47.55 -19.63
CA ALA A 141 90.95 46.13 -19.81
C ALA A 141 90.49 45.28 -18.62
N PHE A 142 90.62 45.79 -17.39
CA PHE A 142 90.16 45.09 -16.18
C PHE A 142 88.65 45.05 -16.10
N ASP A 143 87.98 46.15 -16.43
CA ASP A 143 86.53 46.20 -16.51
C ASP A 143 86.00 45.27 -17.61
N TRP A 144 86.74 45.10 -18.72
CA TRP A 144 86.39 44.10 -19.73
C TRP A 144 86.49 42.70 -19.18
N LEU A 145 87.63 42.37 -18.55
CA LEU A 145 87.84 41.06 -17.98
C LEU A 145 86.77 40.73 -16.92
N ARG A 146 86.40 41.70 -16.09
CA ARG A 146 85.28 41.59 -15.13
C ARG A 146 83.98 41.23 -15.84
N GLU A 147 83.59 41.99 -16.86
CA GLU A 147 82.35 41.72 -17.61
C GLU A 147 82.35 40.35 -18.28
N GLU A 148 83.47 39.91 -18.86
CA GLU A 148 83.57 38.57 -19.44
C GLU A 148 83.45 37.47 -18.37
N ILE A 149 84.00 37.67 -17.17
CA ILE A 149 83.86 36.73 -16.06
C ILE A 149 82.40 36.64 -15.60
N GLU A 150 81.74 37.78 -15.42
CA GLU A 150 80.30 37.84 -15.05
C GLU A 150 79.45 37.16 -16.12
N ASN A 151 79.64 37.51 -17.40
CA ASN A 151 78.92 36.92 -18.52
C ASN A 151 79.15 35.41 -18.63
N ALA A 152 80.37 34.92 -18.38
CA ALA A 152 80.69 33.50 -18.39
C ALA A 152 79.97 32.76 -17.26
N ASN A 153 79.95 33.32 -16.06
CA ASN A 153 79.21 32.75 -14.92
C ASN A 153 77.71 32.70 -15.19
N ASP A 154 77.13 33.78 -15.73
CA ASP A 154 75.71 33.82 -16.10
C ASP A 154 75.39 32.82 -17.21
N PHE A 155 76.26 32.69 -18.21
CA PHE A 155 76.10 31.71 -19.27
C PHE A 155 76.20 30.27 -18.76
N ILE A 156 77.13 29.95 -17.86
CA ILE A 156 77.24 28.62 -17.26
C ILE A 156 75.98 28.29 -16.46
N ASN A 157 75.50 29.22 -15.64
CA ASN A 157 74.28 29.04 -14.85
C ASN A 157 73.04 28.83 -15.74
N PHE A 158 72.92 29.57 -16.85
CA PHE A 158 71.79 29.46 -17.78
C PHE A 158 71.87 28.26 -18.74
N SER A 159 73.08 27.88 -19.19
CA SER A 159 73.26 26.86 -20.23
C SER A 159 73.35 25.43 -19.70
N VAL A 160 73.88 25.23 -18.49
CA VAL A 160 74.13 23.91 -17.90
C VAL A 160 72.89 23.35 -17.21
N PHE A 161 72.11 24.20 -16.53
CA PHE A 161 70.91 23.78 -15.80
C PHE A 161 69.66 24.39 -16.43
N ARG A 162 69.13 23.72 -17.45
CA ARG A 162 67.87 24.10 -18.06
C ARG A 162 66.70 23.71 -17.16
N TYR A 163 65.66 24.54 -17.18
CA TYR A 163 64.33 24.22 -16.68
C TYR A 163 63.76 23.07 -17.52
N ASP A 164 63.14 22.10 -16.88
CA ASP A 164 62.32 21.12 -17.59
C ASP A 164 61.08 21.84 -18.17
N ASP A 165 60.48 21.28 -19.23
CA ASP A 165 59.39 21.93 -19.98
C ASP A 165 58.16 22.30 -19.11
N ASP A 166 57.98 21.62 -17.98
CA ASP A 166 56.87 21.80 -17.03
C ASP A 166 57.24 22.65 -15.80
N GLN A 167 58.48 23.14 -15.67
CA GLN A 167 58.92 23.95 -14.53
C GLN A 167 58.69 25.44 -14.73
N ASN A 168 58.26 26.12 -13.66
CA ASN A 168 58.18 27.58 -13.65
C ASN A 168 59.60 28.18 -13.64
N VAL A 169 59.82 29.21 -14.46
CA VAL A 169 61.12 29.91 -14.59
C VAL A 169 61.52 30.66 -13.30
N GLU A 170 60.56 30.88 -12.39
CA GLU A 170 60.80 31.46 -11.06
C GLU A 170 61.30 30.45 -10.02
N GLU A 171 61.21 29.14 -10.31
CA GLU A 171 61.67 28.07 -9.43
C GLU A 171 63.15 27.75 -9.67
N GLU A 172 63.74 26.90 -8.83
CA GLU A 172 65.10 26.43 -9.08
C GLU A 172 65.06 25.25 -10.05
N PRO A 173 65.90 25.19 -11.11
CA PRO A 173 65.90 24.07 -12.04
C PRO A 173 66.12 22.74 -11.31
N LEU A 174 65.24 21.75 -11.53
CA LEU A 174 65.34 20.45 -10.86
C LEU A 174 66.70 19.78 -11.11
N ASN A 175 67.21 19.89 -12.33
CA ASN A 175 68.52 19.36 -12.71
C ASN A 175 69.66 19.96 -11.89
N LYS A 176 69.53 21.24 -11.48
CA LYS A 176 70.49 21.90 -10.58
C LYS A 176 70.42 21.30 -9.18
N ILE A 177 69.22 21.15 -8.62
CA ILE A 177 69.00 20.56 -7.28
C ILE A 177 69.57 19.13 -7.23
N ILE A 178 69.29 18.31 -8.26
CA ILE A 178 69.80 16.94 -8.36
C ILE A 178 71.33 16.92 -8.51
N PHE A 179 71.90 17.82 -9.30
CA PHE A 179 73.35 17.92 -9.47
C PHE A 179 74.05 18.35 -8.17
N GLU A 180 73.49 19.31 -7.45
CA GLU A 180 73.98 19.73 -6.13
C GLU A 180 73.95 18.58 -5.14
N LEU A 181 72.82 17.86 -5.06
CA LEU A 181 72.70 16.66 -4.23
C LEU A 181 73.78 15.64 -4.56
N LYS A 182 73.96 15.30 -5.85
CA LYS A 182 75.02 14.39 -6.30
C LYS A 182 76.42 14.89 -5.94
N SER A 183 76.65 16.19 -6.05
CA SER A 183 77.93 16.83 -5.72
C SER A 183 78.22 16.77 -4.22
N VAL A 184 77.21 16.98 -3.38
CA VAL A 184 77.32 16.84 -1.92
C VAL A 184 77.58 15.39 -1.55
N ILE A 185 76.80 14.44 -2.09
CA ILE A 185 77.01 12.99 -1.88
C ILE A 185 78.45 12.61 -2.26
N PHE A 186 78.93 13.09 -3.40
CA PHE A 186 80.28 12.80 -3.88
C PHE A 186 81.38 13.40 -2.98
N LYS A 187 81.23 14.65 -2.53
CA LYS A 187 82.17 15.31 -1.60
C LYS A 187 82.23 14.58 -0.26
N ARG A 188 81.08 14.30 0.35
CA ARG A 188 80.96 13.55 1.62
C ARG A 188 81.63 12.18 1.52
N ARG A 189 81.33 11.45 0.44
CA ARG A 189 81.95 10.14 0.18
C ARG A 189 83.47 10.22 0.04
N ARG A 190 84.01 11.26 -0.61
CA ARG A 190 85.47 11.48 -0.69
C ARG A 190 86.08 11.79 0.68
N GLU A 191 85.34 12.48 1.54
CA GLU A 191 85.73 12.79 2.92
C GLU A 191 85.54 11.59 3.88
N GLY A 192 84.99 10.47 3.39
CA GLY A 192 84.72 9.27 4.21
C GLY A 192 83.50 9.39 5.11
N SER A 193 82.63 10.37 4.87
CA SER A 193 81.37 10.59 5.60
C SER A 193 80.16 10.29 4.71
N ASP A 194 79.05 9.91 5.34
CA ASP A 194 77.76 9.78 4.63
C ASP A 194 76.95 11.08 4.76
N ILE A 195 75.96 11.23 3.89
CA ILE A 195 75.06 12.38 3.91
C ILE A 195 74.11 12.27 5.13
N SER A 196 73.83 13.40 5.77
CA SER A 196 72.96 13.41 6.96
C SER A 196 71.47 13.34 6.58
N SER A 197 70.64 12.83 7.49
CA SER A 197 69.19 12.79 7.29
C SER A 197 68.58 14.18 7.07
N ASN A 198 69.16 15.22 7.67
CA ASN A 198 68.69 16.60 7.51
C ASN A 198 69.00 17.14 6.11
N GLU A 199 70.18 16.81 5.55
CA GLU A 199 70.53 17.19 4.18
C GLU A 199 69.62 16.48 3.17
N ILE A 200 69.32 15.19 3.39
CA ILE A 200 68.35 14.46 2.54
C ILE A 200 66.98 15.11 2.59
N GLU A 201 66.51 15.48 3.79
CA GLU A 201 65.20 16.09 3.97
C GLU A 201 65.11 17.46 3.30
N ASP A 202 66.16 18.28 3.38
CA ASP A 202 66.21 19.58 2.69
C ASP A 202 66.09 19.42 1.16
N TYR A 203 66.87 18.51 0.58
CA TYR A 203 66.77 18.20 -0.86
C TYR A 203 65.40 17.59 -1.22
N ARG A 204 64.81 16.76 -0.35
CA ARG A 204 63.45 16.21 -0.54
C ARG A 204 62.40 17.32 -0.56
N CYS A 205 62.46 18.28 0.35
CA CYS A 205 61.57 19.44 0.37
C CYS A 205 61.73 20.30 -0.88
N ARG A 206 62.97 20.58 -1.30
CA ARG A 206 63.25 21.35 -2.54
C ARG A 206 62.69 20.65 -3.78
N ILE A 207 62.87 19.34 -3.90
CA ILE A 207 62.32 18.54 -5.01
C ILE A 207 60.79 18.50 -4.96
N ASN A 208 60.19 18.24 -3.80
CA ASN A 208 58.73 18.20 -3.65
C ASN A 208 58.07 19.53 -4.02
N LYS A 209 58.73 20.66 -3.71
CA LYS A 209 58.24 21.98 -4.07
C LYS A 209 58.23 22.20 -5.59
N VAL A 210 59.27 21.76 -6.30
CA VAL A 210 59.37 21.88 -7.77
C VAL A 210 58.43 20.91 -8.50
N LEU A 211 58.19 19.73 -7.93
CA LEU A 211 57.29 18.73 -8.51
C LEU A 211 55.81 18.90 -8.12
N ASP A 212 55.48 19.92 -7.32
CA ASP A 212 54.17 20.10 -6.69
C ASP A 212 53.64 18.80 -6.05
N ALA A 213 54.56 18.06 -5.42
CA ALA A 213 54.25 16.76 -4.83
C ALA A 213 53.37 16.97 -3.58
N PRO A 214 52.23 16.27 -3.47
CA PRO A 214 51.36 16.37 -2.31
C PRO A 214 52.13 16.04 -1.04
N SER A 215 51.90 16.82 0.02
CA SER A 215 52.46 16.50 1.32
C SER A 215 51.96 15.14 1.81
N GLU A 216 52.71 14.50 2.70
CA GLU A 216 52.32 13.22 3.29
C GLU A 216 50.96 13.33 4.04
N ASP A 217 50.71 14.49 4.65
CA ASP A 217 49.43 14.81 5.29
C ASP A 217 48.30 14.94 4.26
N ASP A 218 48.54 15.56 3.11
CA ASP A 218 47.52 15.67 2.06
C ASP A 218 47.23 14.31 1.42
N MET A 219 48.26 13.48 1.25
CA MET A 219 48.11 12.11 0.78
C MET A 219 47.27 11.28 1.76
N LYS A 220 47.50 11.43 3.07
CA LYS A 220 46.69 10.79 4.11
C LYS A 220 45.23 11.27 4.08
N LYS A 221 44.99 12.58 3.96
CA LYS A 221 43.63 13.13 3.82
C LYS A 221 42.92 12.58 2.58
N LEU A 222 43.64 12.41 1.47
CA LEU A 222 43.09 11.81 0.24
C LEU A 222 42.71 10.34 0.45
N TYR A 223 43.55 9.55 1.15
CA TYR A 223 43.21 8.17 1.49
C TYR A 223 42.01 8.08 2.44
N ASP A 224 41.94 8.93 3.46
CA ASP A 224 40.81 8.98 4.39
C ASP A 224 39.52 9.38 3.64
N ARG A 225 39.59 10.37 2.75
CA ARG A 225 38.46 10.76 1.92
C ARG A 225 38.01 9.64 0.99
N ARG A 226 38.95 8.91 0.37
CA ARG A 226 38.65 7.74 -0.45
C ARG A 226 37.88 6.69 0.35
N ASN A 227 38.34 6.35 1.56
CA ASN A 227 37.68 5.37 2.41
C ASN A 227 36.26 5.80 2.82
N VAL A 228 36.02 7.10 3.01
CA VAL A 228 34.67 7.62 3.28
C VAL A 228 33.78 7.47 2.05
N VAL A 229 34.28 7.84 0.87
CA VAL A 229 33.53 7.72 -0.40
C VAL A 229 33.22 6.26 -0.71
N ASP A 230 34.15 5.33 -0.47
CA ASP A 230 33.93 3.90 -0.68
C ASP A 230 32.79 3.39 0.24
N LYS A 231 32.74 3.83 1.51
CA LYS A 231 31.63 3.50 2.43
C LYS A 231 30.29 4.10 1.99
N GLU A 232 30.30 5.34 1.48
CA GLU A 232 29.11 5.97 0.92
C GLU A 232 28.61 5.18 -0.29
N LEU A 233 29.52 4.71 -1.16
CA LEU A 233 29.18 3.89 -2.32
C LEU A 233 28.57 2.54 -1.91
N ASP A 234 29.15 1.84 -0.94
CA ASP A 234 28.60 0.59 -0.40
C ASP A 234 27.19 0.80 0.18
N SER A 235 26.95 1.93 0.83
CA SER A 235 25.62 2.27 1.36
C SER A 235 24.58 2.49 0.26
N LEU A 236 24.99 3.09 -0.88
CA LEU A 236 24.12 3.29 -2.04
C LEU A 236 23.75 1.96 -2.71
N VAL A 237 24.69 1.01 -2.79
CA VAL A 237 24.42 -0.32 -3.35
C VAL A 237 23.34 -1.05 -2.55
N ASN A 238 23.35 -0.93 -1.21
CA ASN A 238 22.30 -1.52 -0.37
C ASN A 238 20.93 -0.87 -0.63
N LEU A 239 20.87 0.44 -0.87
CA LEU A 239 19.63 1.14 -1.21
C LEU A 239 19.06 0.70 -2.57
N ASP A 240 19.92 0.44 -3.56
CA ASP A 240 19.53 -0.10 -4.86
C ASP A 240 18.87 -1.49 -4.73
N ASP A 241 19.38 -2.34 -3.84
CA ASP A 241 18.80 -3.66 -3.56
C ASP A 241 17.45 -3.55 -2.82
N GLU A 242 17.32 -2.61 -1.87
CA GLU A 242 16.05 -2.29 -1.22
C GLU A 242 15.02 -1.77 -2.22
N GLU A 243 15.41 -0.86 -3.12
CA GLU A 243 14.54 -0.35 -4.19
C GLU A 243 14.08 -1.49 -5.09
N ARG A 244 14.99 -2.39 -5.49
CA ARG A 244 14.66 -3.54 -6.34
C ARG A 244 13.68 -4.49 -5.65
N SER A 245 13.84 -4.71 -4.34
CA SER A 245 12.91 -5.50 -3.53
C SER A 245 11.53 -4.84 -3.46
N LEU A 246 11.46 -3.53 -3.18
CA LEU A 246 10.21 -2.78 -3.12
C LEU A 246 9.49 -2.76 -4.47
N ARG A 247 10.21 -2.59 -5.59
CA ARG A 247 9.63 -2.69 -6.94
C ARG A 247 9.07 -4.08 -7.23
N SER A 248 9.73 -5.15 -6.76
CA SER A 248 9.20 -6.51 -6.86
C SER A 248 7.93 -6.71 -6.03
N GLN A 249 7.85 -6.10 -4.85
CA GLN A 249 6.63 -6.15 -4.04
C GLN A 249 5.48 -5.37 -4.69
N LEU A 250 5.77 -4.17 -5.23
CA LEU A 250 4.80 -3.34 -5.91
C LEU A 250 4.19 -4.05 -7.13
N THR A 251 5.02 -4.67 -7.97
CA THR A 251 4.55 -5.45 -9.13
C THR A 251 3.71 -6.68 -8.74
N LYS A 252 4.00 -7.32 -7.60
CA LYS A 252 3.14 -8.37 -7.03
C LYS A 252 1.79 -7.81 -6.56
N MET A 253 1.77 -6.66 -5.90
CA MET A 253 0.51 -6.03 -5.49
C MET A 253 -0.32 -5.56 -6.68
N GLU A 254 0.30 -5.00 -7.72
CA GLU A 254 -0.37 -4.61 -8.96
C GLU A 254 -1.01 -5.80 -9.67
N SER A 255 -0.32 -6.94 -9.72
CA SER A 255 -0.91 -8.16 -10.33
C SER A 255 -2.07 -8.72 -9.49
N LEU A 256 -1.97 -8.65 -8.16
CA LEU A 256 -3.08 -8.99 -7.26
C LEU A 256 -4.28 -8.06 -7.45
N LEU A 257 -4.07 -6.74 -7.48
CA LEU A 257 -5.13 -5.76 -7.72
C LEU A 257 -5.82 -6.02 -9.06
N LYS A 258 -5.05 -6.26 -10.13
CA LYS A 258 -5.60 -6.59 -11.45
C LYS A 258 -6.43 -7.88 -11.44
N SER A 259 -6.03 -8.87 -10.64
CA SER A 259 -6.80 -10.10 -10.47
C SER A 259 -8.10 -9.87 -9.68
N LEU A 260 -8.08 -8.98 -8.68
CA LEU A 260 -9.25 -8.61 -7.88
C LEU A 260 -10.23 -7.79 -8.70
N ASP A 261 -9.76 -6.83 -9.51
CA ASP A 261 -10.59 -6.06 -10.44
C ASP A 261 -11.29 -6.99 -11.45
N GLY A 262 -10.57 -8.01 -11.95
CA GLY A 262 -11.17 -9.04 -12.81
C GLY A 262 -12.31 -9.79 -12.12
N LYS A 263 -12.11 -10.20 -10.85
CA LYS A 263 -13.16 -10.86 -10.06
C LYS A 263 -14.33 -9.92 -9.75
N LEU A 264 -14.07 -8.64 -9.53
CA LEU A 264 -15.09 -7.62 -9.30
C LEU A 264 -15.99 -7.48 -10.54
N LEU A 265 -15.40 -7.39 -11.73
CA LEU A 265 -16.14 -7.36 -13.00
C LEU A 265 -16.98 -8.62 -13.21
N ASP A 266 -16.43 -9.80 -12.89
CA ASP A 266 -17.19 -11.06 -12.96
C ASP A 266 -18.37 -11.06 -11.98
N HIS A 267 -18.18 -10.59 -10.76
CA HIS A 267 -19.25 -10.46 -9.76
C HIS A 267 -20.30 -9.42 -10.17
N GLU A 268 -19.90 -8.29 -10.74
CA GLU A 268 -20.81 -7.27 -11.28
C GLU A 268 -21.68 -7.85 -12.41
N SER A 269 -21.08 -8.63 -13.30
CA SER A 269 -21.80 -9.38 -14.35
C SER A 269 -22.79 -10.38 -13.76
N GLN A 270 -22.38 -11.16 -12.74
CA GLN A 270 -23.28 -12.09 -12.04
C GLN A 270 -24.44 -11.38 -11.35
N ILE A 271 -24.19 -10.24 -10.69
CA ILE A 271 -25.23 -9.43 -10.07
C ILE A 271 -26.21 -8.90 -11.12
N ALA A 272 -25.72 -8.45 -12.28
CA ALA A 272 -26.58 -8.02 -13.38
C ALA A 272 -27.47 -9.16 -13.91
N GLN A 273 -26.91 -10.37 -14.05
CA GLN A 273 -27.68 -11.57 -14.41
C GLN A 273 -28.76 -11.89 -13.37
N PHE A 274 -28.42 -11.88 -12.08
CA PHE A 274 -29.40 -12.13 -11.02
C PHE A 274 -30.51 -11.07 -10.98
N LYS A 275 -30.19 -9.79 -11.22
CA LYS A 275 -31.20 -8.73 -11.32
C LYS A 275 -32.16 -8.97 -12.49
N SER A 276 -31.64 -9.35 -13.66
CA SER A 276 -32.49 -9.70 -14.80
C SER A 276 -33.41 -10.89 -14.49
N LEU A 277 -32.90 -11.90 -13.80
CA LEU A 277 -33.68 -13.08 -13.42
C LEU A 277 -34.74 -12.74 -12.35
N ASP A 278 -34.43 -11.85 -11.42
CA ASP A 278 -35.38 -11.34 -10.42
C ASP A 278 -36.50 -10.51 -11.07
N GLU A 279 -36.17 -9.68 -12.06
CA GLU A 279 -37.17 -8.96 -12.88
C GLU A 279 -38.06 -9.91 -13.68
N GLU A 280 -37.54 -11.04 -14.15
CA GLU A 280 -38.33 -12.08 -14.82
C GLU A 280 -39.23 -12.82 -13.81
N ASN A 281 -38.68 -13.26 -12.69
CA ASN A 281 -39.43 -13.93 -11.63
C ASN A 281 -40.54 -13.05 -11.05
N THR A 282 -40.30 -11.74 -10.89
CA THR A 282 -41.33 -10.79 -10.43
C THR A 282 -42.45 -10.59 -11.46
N LYS A 283 -42.17 -10.70 -12.76
CA LYS A 283 -43.22 -10.72 -13.80
C LYS A 283 -44.04 -12.00 -13.71
N VAL A 284 -43.38 -13.16 -13.60
CA VAL A 284 -44.05 -14.45 -13.45
C VAL A 284 -44.92 -14.48 -12.18
N LEU A 285 -44.42 -13.98 -11.06
CA LEU A 285 -45.20 -13.87 -9.81
C LEU A 285 -46.44 -13.00 -9.97
N LYS A 286 -46.35 -11.87 -10.70
CA LYS A 286 -47.52 -11.03 -11.00
C LYS A 286 -48.52 -11.74 -11.89
N GLU A 287 -48.06 -12.52 -12.86
CA GLU A 287 -48.92 -13.30 -13.75
C GLU A 287 -49.66 -14.40 -12.98
N ILE A 288 -48.94 -15.14 -12.11
CA ILE A 288 -49.54 -16.12 -11.20
C ILE A 288 -50.54 -15.46 -10.24
N ASP A 289 -50.24 -14.28 -9.67
CA ASP A 289 -51.20 -13.57 -8.79
C ASP A 289 -52.49 -13.19 -9.52
N VAL A 290 -52.39 -12.79 -10.80
CA VAL A 290 -53.57 -12.55 -11.65
C VAL A 290 -54.34 -13.84 -11.90
N GLU A 291 -53.65 -14.94 -12.20
CA GLU A 291 -54.28 -16.24 -12.47
C GLU A 291 -54.93 -16.86 -11.22
N VAL A 292 -54.31 -16.68 -10.05
CA VAL A 292 -54.88 -17.05 -8.74
C VAL A 292 -56.13 -16.22 -8.46
N LYS A 293 -56.09 -14.90 -8.64
CA LYS A 293 -57.29 -14.04 -8.47
C LYS A 293 -58.43 -14.44 -9.40
N ASP A 294 -58.15 -14.74 -10.66
CA ASP A 294 -59.15 -15.20 -11.61
C ASP A 294 -59.72 -16.58 -11.21
N SER A 295 -58.86 -17.50 -10.76
CA SER A 295 -59.26 -18.81 -10.24
C SER A 295 -60.10 -18.71 -8.96
N GLU A 296 -59.75 -17.80 -8.05
CA GLU A 296 -60.53 -17.49 -6.84
C GLU A 296 -61.91 -16.93 -7.19
N GLN A 297 -61.99 -16.00 -8.15
CA GLN A 297 -63.27 -15.48 -8.65
C GLN A 297 -64.12 -16.58 -9.29
N LYS A 298 -63.52 -17.45 -10.10
CA LYS A 298 -64.19 -18.63 -10.68
C LYS A 298 -64.68 -19.58 -9.58
N LEU A 299 -63.86 -19.88 -8.57
CA LEU A 299 -64.25 -20.71 -7.43
C LEU A 299 -65.37 -20.07 -6.60
N ALA A 300 -65.32 -18.76 -6.37
CA ALA A 300 -66.39 -18.04 -5.68
C ALA A 300 -67.71 -18.10 -6.46
N SER A 301 -67.66 -17.95 -7.79
CA SER A 301 -68.82 -18.09 -8.67
C SER A 301 -69.39 -19.51 -8.66
N VAL A 302 -68.53 -20.54 -8.71
CA VAL A 302 -68.96 -21.94 -8.62
C VAL A 302 -69.54 -22.24 -7.23
N ARG A 303 -68.90 -21.80 -6.15
CA ARG A 303 -69.43 -21.94 -4.78
C ARG A 303 -70.77 -21.25 -4.61
N ALA A 304 -70.97 -20.06 -5.19
CA ALA A 304 -72.25 -19.37 -5.18
C ALA A 304 -73.34 -20.17 -5.92
N LYS A 305 -73.03 -20.73 -7.09
CA LYS A 305 -73.95 -21.60 -7.85
C LYS A 305 -74.27 -22.91 -7.13
N VAL A 306 -73.28 -23.52 -6.48
CA VAL A 306 -73.47 -24.74 -5.67
C VAL A 306 -74.34 -24.42 -4.47
N LYS A 307 -74.07 -23.32 -3.75
CA LYS A 307 -74.90 -22.87 -2.63
C LYS A 307 -76.33 -22.55 -3.06
N GLU A 308 -76.52 -21.91 -4.21
CA GLU A 308 -77.85 -21.66 -4.78
C GLU A 308 -78.57 -22.97 -5.14
N GLN A 309 -77.86 -23.97 -5.69
CA GLN A 309 -78.42 -25.30 -5.97
C GLN A 309 -78.71 -26.10 -4.69
N GLU A 310 -77.86 -26.01 -3.67
CA GLU A 310 -78.06 -26.60 -2.36
C GLU A 310 -79.26 -25.94 -1.67
N ASP A 311 -79.35 -24.61 -1.63
CA ASP A 311 -80.48 -23.88 -1.07
C ASP A 311 -81.79 -24.17 -1.83
N ALA A 312 -81.74 -24.30 -3.16
CA ALA A 312 -82.89 -24.74 -3.96
C ALA A 312 -83.24 -26.22 -3.75
N GLY A 313 -82.24 -27.06 -3.51
CA GLY A 313 -82.39 -28.49 -3.18
C GLY A 313 -83.00 -28.70 -1.80
N TYR A 314 -82.50 -27.98 -0.79
CA TYR A 314 -83.04 -27.93 0.57
C TYR A 314 -84.42 -27.28 0.59
N GLY A 315 -84.70 -26.27 -0.24
CA GLY A 315 -86.04 -25.69 -0.36
C GLY A 315 -87.07 -26.68 -0.87
N ARG A 316 -86.74 -27.44 -1.93
CA ARG A 316 -87.61 -28.53 -2.44
C ARG A 316 -87.76 -29.66 -1.43
N LEU A 317 -86.66 -30.11 -0.83
CA LEU A 317 -86.66 -31.20 0.15
C LEU A 317 -87.40 -30.80 1.44
N ALA A 318 -87.26 -29.56 1.92
CA ALA A 318 -87.99 -29.05 3.07
C ALA A 318 -89.50 -28.97 2.79
N GLN A 319 -89.89 -28.57 1.57
CA GLN A 319 -91.29 -28.56 1.17
C GLN A 319 -91.87 -29.97 1.04
N GLU A 320 -91.11 -30.93 0.51
CA GLU A 320 -91.48 -32.35 0.53
C GLU A 320 -91.57 -32.89 1.96
N TYR A 321 -90.64 -32.54 2.84
CA TYR A 321 -90.66 -32.96 4.25
C TYR A 321 -91.87 -32.41 4.99
N PHE A 322 -92.23 -31.14 4.75
CA PHE A 322 -93.43 -30.52 5.33
C PHE A 322 -94.71 -31.20 4.84
N MET A 323 -94.83 -31.43 3.52
CA MET A 323 -95.96 -32.13 2.91
C MET A 323 -96.07 -33.59 3.37
N LEU A 324 -94.94 -34.26 3.61
CA LEU A 324 -94.91 -35.63 4.09
C LEU A 324 -95.30 -35.70 5.57
N ARG A 325 -94.80 -34.77 6.39
CA ARG A 325 -95.19 -34.65 7.80
C ARG A 325 -96.69 -34.40 7.95
N GLU A 326 -97.25 -33.48 7.17
CA GLU A 326 -98.69 -33.21 7.17
C GLU A 326 -99.51 -34.44 6.75
N ARG A 327 -99.01 -35.22 5.78
CA ARG A 327 -99.62 -36.50 5.39
C ARG A 327 -99.57 -37.55 6.49
N VAL A 328 -98.46 -37.63 7.22
CA VAL A 328 -98.30 -38.56 8.36
C VAL A 328 -99.23 -38.17 9.49
N ASP A 329 -99.31 -36.89 9.85
CA ASP A 329 -100.21 -36.41 10.91
C ASP A 329 -101.69 -36.64 10.54
N ALA A 330 -102.07 -36.40 9.29
CA ALA A 330 -103.41 -36.72 8.79
C ALA A 330 -103.73 -38.22 8.88
N ARG A 331 -102.75 -39.10 8.59
CA ARG A 331 -102.91 -40.55 8.71
C ARG A 331 -102.96 -41.02 10.17
N LEU A 332 -102.22 -40.40 11.07
CA LEU A 332 -102.28 -40.68 12.51
C LEU A 332 -103.65 -40.29 13.08
N ASN A 333 -104.15 -39.10 12.75
CA ASN A 333 -105.50 -38.67 13.17
C ASN A 333 -106.59 -39.62 12.65
N ALA A 334 -106.50 -40.03 11.38
CA ALA A 334 -107.45 -41.00 10.82
C ALA A 334 -107.35 -42.38 11.50
N LYS A 335 -106.16 -42.80 11.92
CA LYS A 335 -105.96 -44.03 12.70
C LYS A 335 -106.65 -43.94 14.06
N ASP A 336 -106.47 -42.82 14.75
CA ASP A 336 -107.03 -42.62 16.10
C ASP A 336 -108.57 -42.51 16.06
N ASP A 337 -109.14 -41.89 15.03
CA ASP A 337 -110.58 -41.86 14.82
C ASP A 337 -111.16 -43.25 14.51
N LEU A 338 -110.45 -44.07 13.74
CA LEU A 338 -110.84 -45.47 13.49
C LEU A 338 -110.76 -46.31 14.77
N ILE A 339 -109.73 -46.12 15.61
CA ILE A 339 -109.60 -46.80 16.90
C ILE A 339 -110.80 -46.48 17.79
N LYS A 340 -111.17 -45.20 17.93
CA LYS A 340 -112.36 -44.79 18.71
C LYS A 340 -113.66 -45.43 18.17
N GLN A 341 -113.80 -45.54 16.85
CA GLN A 341 -114.97 -46.20 16.25
C GLN A 341 -115.01 -47.71 16.54
N VAL A 342 -113.85 -48.38 16.53
CA VAL A 342 -113.73 -49.80 16.88
C VAL A 342 -114.05 -50.02 18.36
N GLU A 343 -113.45 -49.24 19.26
CA GLU A 343 -113.71 -49.32 20.70
C GLU A 343 -115.20 -49.11 21.02
N GLN A 344 -115.84 -48.14 20.35
CA GLN A 344 -117.27 -47.89 20.49
C GLN A 344 -118.12 -49.09 20.01
N LYS A 345 -117.72 -49.73 18.91
CA LYS A 345 -118.41 -50.92 18.38
C LYS A 345 -118.19 -52.15 19.25
N GLU A 346 -117.01 -52.33 19.83
CA GLU A 346 -116.71 -53.40 20.78
C GLU A 346 -117.54 -53.24 22.06
N LEU A 347 -117.65 -52.02 22.61
CA LEU A 347 -118.53 -51.71 23.74
C LEU A 347 -120.01 -52.04 23.44
N GLU A 348 -120.49 -51.73 22.24
CA GLU A 348 -121.85 -52.10 21.79
C GLU A 348 -122.04 -53.62 21.73
N TYR A 349 -121.01 -54.36 21.31
CA TYR A 349 -121.05 -55.82 21.20
C TYR A 349 -121.03 -56.49 22.58
N THR A 350 -120.12 -56.09 23.48
CA THR A 350 -120.02 -56.62 24.84
C THR A 350 -121.30 -56.38 25.66
N ARG A 351 -121.95 -55.23 25.49
CA ARG A 351 -123.26 -54.96 26.14
C ARG A 351 -124.36 -55.92 25.68
N ARG A 352 -124.36 -56.33 24.41
CA ARG A 352 -125.37 -57.27 23.88
C ARG A 352 -125.07 -58.71 24.27
N GLU A 353 -123.80 -59.09 24.33
CA GLU A 353 -123.36 -60.45 24.69
C GLU A 353 -123.57 -60.75 26.19
N GLY A 354 -123.34 -59.76 27.07
CA GLY A 354 -123.51 -59.91 28.53
C GLY A 354 -124.93 -60.21 29.01
N VAL A 355 -125.96 -59.98 28.19
CA VAL A 355 -127.38 -60.23 28.57
C VAL A 355 -127.84 -61.64 28.18
N ILE A 356 -127.17 -62.30 27.25
CA ILE A 356 -127.69 -63.54 26.64
C ILE A 356 -127.39 -64.77 27.51
N ALA A 357 -126.17 -64.91 28.02
CA ALA A 357 -125.76 -66.06 28.84
C ALA A 357 -126.55 -66.18 30.17
N PRO A 358 -126.77 -65.11 30.95
CA PRO A 358 -127.55 -65.20 32.19
C PRO A 358 -129.01 -65.60 31.95
N THR A 359 -129.59 -65.16 30.83
CA THR A 359 -131.00 -65.42 30.50
C THR A 359 -131.22 -66.86 30.01
N LEU A 360 -130.22 -67.44 29.31
CA LEU A 360 -130.28 -68.83 28.84
C LEU A 360 -130.04 -69.83 29.99
N ASP A 361 -129.12 -69.52 30.91
CA ASP A 361 -128.88 -70.34 32.09
C ASP A 361 -130.10 -70.31 33.02
N ALA A 362 -130.75 -69.15 33.21
CA ALA A 362 -132.00 -69.05 33.97
C ALA A 362 -133.12 -69.92 33.37
N TYR A 363 -133.23 -69.99 32.04
CA TYR A 363 -134.19 -70.86 31.35
C TYR A 363 -133.89 -72.35 31.58
N ASN A 364 -132.63 -72.78 31.40
CA ASN A 364 -132.25 -74.19 31.57
C ASN A 364 -132.37 -74.66 33.03
N HIS A 365 -132.09 -73.77 33.99
CA HIS A 365 -132.24 -74.07 35.40
C HIS A 365 -133.72 -74.23 35.82
N LEU A 366 -134.64 -73.46 35.21
CA LEU A 366 -136.08 -73.59 35.40
C LEU A 366 -136.59 -74.95 34.90
N VAL A 367 -136.16 -75.38 33.70
CA VAL A 367 -136.50 -76.69 33.12
C VAL A 367 -135.98 -77.85 33.97
N GLY A 368 -134.75 -77.76 34.50
CA GLY A 368 -134.17 -78.78 35.37
C GLY A 368 -134.85 -78.88 36.75
N SER A 369 -135.39 -77.78 37.26
CA SER A 369 -136.03 -77.73 38.58
C SER A 369 -137.46 -78.27 38.58
N LEU A 370 -138.18 -78.12 37.46
CA LEU A 370 -139.52 -78.67 37.26
C LEU A 370 -139.55 -80.19 37.11
N ARG A 371 -138.45 -80.82 36.67
CA ARG A 371 -138.36 -82.28 36.43
C ARG A 371 -138.11 -83.16 37.68
N LYS A 372 -138.06 -82.58 38.89
CA LYS A 372 -137.88 -83.33 40.15
C LYS A 372 -139.21 -83.94 40.64
N PRO A 373 -139.21 -85.11 41.32
CA PRO A 373 -140.40 -85.94 41.53
C PRO A 373 -141.55 -85.26 42.29
N GLN A 374 -141.27 -84.22 43.05
CA GLN A 374 -142.25 -83.46 43.85
C GLN A 374 -143.11 -82.49 43.01
N PHE A 375 -142.70 -82.19 41.76
CA PHE A 375 -143.42 -81.33 40.80
C PHE A 375 -143.73 -82.05 39.47
N SER A 376 -143.66 -83.38 39.48
CA SER A 376 -143.74 -84.28 38.32
C SER A 376 -145.02 -84.14 37.48
N GLU A 377 -146.17 -83.89 38.11
CA GLU A 377 -147.45 -83.70 37.39
C GLU A 377 -147.49 -82.37 36.62
N ILE A 378 -146.85 -81.32 37.13
CA ILE A 378 -146.79 -80.00 36.48
C ILE A 378 -145.84 -80.05 35.27
N ALA A 379 -144.72 -80.78 35.38
CA ALA A 379 -143.72 -80.89 34.33
C ALA A 379 -144.14 -81.73 33.11
N LYS A 380 -145.06 -82.69 33.24
CA LYS A 380 -145.53 -83.51 32.09
C LYS A 380 -146.40 -82.73 31.10
N ASN A 381 -147.12 -81.70 31.54
CA ASN A 381 -148.05 -80.95 30.69
C ASN A 381 -147.41 -79.75 29.97
N CYS A 382 -146.19 -79.33 30.35
CA CYS A 382 -145.57 -78.10 29.83
C CYS A 382 -144.55 -78.28 28.70
N GLY A 383 -144.19 -79.50 28.29
CA GLY A 383 -143.41 -79.75 27.05
C GLY A 383 -142.10 -78.96 26.90
N LEU A 384 -141.36 -78.75 28.01
CA LEU A 384 -140.13 -77.95 28.04
C LEU A 384 -138.87 -78.81 27.88
N GLU A 385 -137.95 -78.38 27.00
CA GLU A 385 -136.65 -79.00 26.71
C GLU A 385 -135.49 -78.06 27.06
N VAL A 386 -134.33 -78.62 27.43
CA VAL A 386 -133.09 -77.91 27.78
C VAL A 386 -132.38 -77.45 26.50
N CYS A 387 -131.93 -76.20 26.44
CA CYS A 387 -131.30 -75.58 25.27
C CYS A 387 -129.89 -75.06 25.59
N THR A 388 -128.84 -75.64 25.01
CA THR A 388 -127.45 -75.19 25.20
C THR A 388 -126.98 -74.22 24.12
N TYR A 389 -126.16 -73.25 24.52
CA TYR A 389 -125.53 -72.27 23.63
C TYR A 389 -124.32 -72.89 22.92
N CYS A 390 -124.55 -73.60 21.81
CA CYS A 390 -123.46 -74.02 20.94
C CYS A 390 -123.49 -73.18 19.67
N LYS A 391 -122.32 -72.71 19.22
CA LYS A 391 -122.09 -71.89 18.01
C LYS A 391 -123.07 -72.27 16.89
N GLY A 392 -124.04 -71.39 16.60
CA GLY A 392 -125.16 -71.66 15.68
C GLY A 392 -126.53 -71.14 16.14
N PHE A 393 -126.65 -70.59 17.35
CA PHE A 393 -127.90 -70.01 17.85
C PHE A 393 -128.25 -68.68 17.13
N ASN A 394 -129.20 -68.73 16.20
CA ASN A 394 -129.66 -67.54 15.49
C ASN A 394 -130.72 -66.79 16.31
N MET A 395 -130.25 -65.73 16.98
CA MET A 395 -130.99 -64.89 17.92
C MET A 395 -132.35 -64.38 17.38
N ALA A 396 -132.49 -64.20 16.07
CA ALA A 396 -133.68 -63.63 15.45
C ALA A 396 -134.86 -64.60 15.24
N LYS A 397 -134.65 -65.93 15.29
CA LYS A 397 -135.71 -66.92 14.97
C LYS A 397 -136.14 -67.81 16.14
N GLN A 398 -135.27 -68.05 17.13
CA GLN A 398 -135.52 -69.06 18.17
C GLN A 398 -136.01 -68.48 19.52
N ILE A 399 -135.69 -67.21 19.82
CA ILE A 399 -136.13 -66.52 21.05
C ILE A 399 -137.67 -66.37 21.17
N PRO A 400 -138.42 -66.02 20.10
CA PRO A 400 -139.88 -65.84 20.21
C PRO A 400 -140.63 -67.11 20.63
N THR A 401 -140.16 -68.29 20.19
CA THR A 401 -140.78 -69.59 20.46
C THR A 401 -140.53 -70.06 21.89
N LEU A 402 -139.36 -69.74 22.45
CA LEU A 402 -138.98 -70.00 23.85
C LEU A 402 -139.81 -69.18 24.83
N VAL A 403 -139.97 -67.88 24.58
CA VAL A 403 -140.72 -66.96 25.45
C VAL A 403 -142.18 -67.38 25.61
N ASN A 404 -142.82 -67.94 24.57
CA ASN A 404 -144.21 -68.36 24.63
C ASN A 404 -144.43 -69.63 25.46
N ARG A 405 -143.42 -70.50 25.60
CA ARG A 405 -143.51 -71.72 26.43
C ARG A 405 -143.21 -71.46 27.90
N VAL A 406 -142.29 -70.54 28.20
CA VAL A 406 -141.92 -70.15 29.57
C VAL A 406 -143.05 -69.40 30.26
N ARG A 407 -143.79 -68.54 29.53
CA ARG A 407 -144.90 -67.76 30.09
C ARG A 407 -145.97 -68.67 30.73
N THR A 408 -146.33 -69.75 30.06
CA THR A 408 -147.31 -70.74 30.56
C THR A 408 -146.84 -71.51 31.80
N CYS A 409 -145.52 -71.57 32.05
CA CYS A 409 -144.94 -72.31 33.17
C CYS A 409 -144.69 -71.42 34.41
N VAL A 410 -144.37 -70.15 34.21
CA VAL A 410 -144.10 -69.18 35.29
C VAL A 410 -145.37 -68.85 36.09
N GLU A 411 -146.55 -68.86 35.47
CA GLU A 411 -147.84 -68.69 36.17
C GLU A 411 -148.12 -69.81 37.18
N GLN A 412 -147.56 -71.01 36.97
CA GLN A 412 -147.80 -72.16 37.85
C GLN A 412 -146.76 -72.29 38.98
N LEU A 413 -145.55 -71.71 38.82
CA LEU A 413 -144.45 -71.80 39.78
C LEU A 413 -144.38 -70.66 40.80
N THR A 414 -145.02 -69.51 40.56
CA THR A 414 -145.01 -68.36 41.49
C THR A 414 -145.63 -68.70 42.85
N VAL A 415 -146.50 -69.72 42.89
CA VAL A 415 -147.13 -70.21 44.11
C VAL A 415 -146.16 -71.01 45.01
N ALA A 416 -145.01 -71.49 44.48
CA ALA A 416 -144.12 -72.41 45.19
C ALA A 416 -142.82 -71.78 45.76
N LEU A 417 -142.41 -70.57 45.36
CA LEU A 417 -141.05 -70.04 45.59
C LEU A 417 -140.85 -69.29 46.93
N ILE A 418 -141.91 -68.85 47.60
CA ILE A 418 -141.83 -68.07 48.86
C ILE A 418 -141.17 -68.87 50.02
N THR A 419 -141.12 -70.20 49.93
CA THR A 419 -140.74 -71.08 51.05
C THR A 419 -139.24 -71.43 51.16
N LYS A 420 -138.34 -70.94 50.28
CA LYS A 420 -136.94 -71.46 50.22
C LYS A 420 -135.77 -70.46 50.37
N GLU A 421 -135.98 -69.15 50.32
CA GLU A 421 -134.90 -68.13 50.30
C GLU A 421 -134.03 -68.00 51.58
N GLN A 422 -134.35 -68.67 52.69
CA GLN A 422 -133.69 -68.41 53.99
C GLN A 422 -132.31 -69.06 54.24
N ARG A 423 -131.75 -69.85 53.31
CA ARG A 423 -130.64 -70.78 53.64
C ARG A 423 -129.27 -70.48 53.02
N VAL A 424 -129.10 -69.42 52.22
CA VAL A 424 -127.90 -69.20 51.39
C VAL A 424 -126.84 -68.27 52.02
N ASN A 425 -127.15 -67.50 53.06
CA ASN A 425 -126.23 -66.45 53.55
C ASN A 425 -124.96 -66.92 54.31
N GLU A 426 -124.75 -68.22 54.57
CA GLU A 426 -123.71 -68.69 55.50
C GLU A 426 -122.33 -69.01 54.86
N LEU A 427 -122.19 -69.11 53.54
CA LEU A 427 -121.00 -69.75 52.93
C LEU A 427 -119.92 -68.81 52.38
N THR A 428 -120.15 -67.49 52.37
CA THR A 428 -119.32 -66.52 51.62
C THR A 428 -118.01 -66.11 52.31
N GLU A 429 -117.78 -66.42 53.58
CA GLU A 429 -116.70 -65.81 54.39
C GLU A 429 -115.28 -66.42 54.27
N ARG A 430 -115.09 -67.57 53.62
CA ARG A 430 -113.81 -68.33 53.71
C ARG A 430 -112.76 -68.07 52.63
N MET A 431 -113.03 -67.20 51.66
CA MET A 431 -112.21 -67.12 50.43
C MET A 431 -111.08 -66.07 50.45
N GLU A 432 -110.98 -65.20 51.46
CA GLU A 432 -110.10 -64.01 51.43
C GLU A 432 -108.63 -64.20 51.85
N THR A 433 -108.19 -65.35 52.37
CA THR A 433 -106.89 -65.46 53.08
C THR A 433 -105.67 -65.93 52.28
N LEU A 434 -105.77 -66.25 50.98
CA LEU A 434 -104.66 -66.84 50.22
C LEU A 434 -103.91 -65.90 49.25
N GLN A 435 -104.26 -64.61 49.21
CA GLN A 435 -103.79 -63.66 48.18
C GLN A 435 -102.46 -62.93 48.52
N SER A 436 -101.83 -63.15 49.67
CA SER A 436 -100.78 -62.24 50.19
C SER A 436 -99.32 -62.75 50.18
N ALA A 437 -98.94 -63.73 49.33
CA ALA A 437 -97.59 -64.33 49.37
C ALA A 437 -96.89 -64.47 48.00
N ILE A 438 -97.11 -63.52 47.10
CA ILE A 438 -96.30 -63.31 45.89
C ILE A 438 -95.90 -61.83 45.94
N ASP A 439 -94.61 -61.50 46.08
CA ASP A 439 -93.94 -60.30 45.52
C ASP A 439 -92.49 -60.11 46.07
N ASN A 440 -91.50 -60.45 45.23
CA ASN A 440 -90.27 -59.67 44.87
C ASN A 440 -88.83 -60.26 45.05
N THR A 441 -88.14 -60.36 43.89
CA THR A 441 -86.68 -60.42 43.62
C THR A 441 -86.31 -59.44 42.48
N GLU A 442 -85.04 -58.98 42.44
CA GLU A 442 -84.43 -57.81 41.72
C GLU A 442 -83.92 -58.02 40.27
N LEU A 443 -83.31 -56.97 39.62
CA LEU A 443 -82.29 -57.09 38.54
C LEU A 443 -81.34 -55.83 38.33
N PRO A 444 -80.09 -56.01 37.79
CA PRO A 444 -78.96 -55.03 37.71
C PRO A 444 -78.30 -54.81 36.31
N ASP A 445 -77.93 -53.58 35.88
CA ASP A 445 -77.25 -53.37 34.55
C ASP A 445 -76.34 -52.11 34.41
N VAL A 446 -75.66 -51.65 35.47
CA VAL A 446 -74.82 -50.41 35.43
C VAL A 446 -73.30 -50.67 35.52
N GLN A 447 -72.87 -51.88 35.87
CA GLN A 447 -71.46 -52.16 36.23
C GLN A 447 -70.52 -52.39 35.03
N THR A 448 -71.05 -52.65 33.83
CA THR A 448 -70.24 -53.05 32.66
C THR A 448 -69.67 -51.86 31.88
N LYS A 449 -70.29 -50.68 31.92
CA LYS A 449 -69.83 -49.49 31.15
C LYS A 449 -68.68 -48.70 31.81
N LEU A 450 -68.37 -48.96 33.07
CA LEU A 450 -67.35 -48.20 33.83
C LEU A 450 -65.90 -48.66 33.54
N ASN A 451 -65.71 -49.90 33.09
CA ASN A 451 -64.37 -50.48 32.96
C ASN A 451 -63.68 -50.19 31.62
N GLU A 452 -64.42 -49.84 30.57
CA GLU A 452 -63.85 -49.56 29.23
C GLU A 452 -63.15 -48.18 29.18
N VAL A 453 -63.75 -47.15 29.78
CA VAL A 453 -63.21 -45.76 29.78
C VAL A 453 -61.87 -45.65 30.54
N ARG A 454 -61.60 -46.56 31.47
CA ARG A 454 -60.38 -46.53 32.31
C ARG A 454 -59.12 -47.00 31.59
N ILE A 455 -59.25 -47.74 30.49
CA ILE A 455 -58.13 -48.31 29.73
C ILE A 455 -57.62 -47.33 28.66
N GLU A 456 -58.48 -46.46 28.14
CA GLU A 456 -58.08 -45.45 27.15
C GLU A 456 -57.30 -44.28 27.77
N LEU A 457 -57.63 -43.91 29.02
CA LEU A 457 -56.92 -42.85 29.75
C LEU A 457 -55.45 -43.19 30.02
N SER A 458 -55.10 -44.45 30.30
CA SER A 458 -53.70 -44.81 30.62
C SER A 458 -52.78 -44.78 29.40
N LYS A 459 -53.31 -44.90 28.17
CA LYS A 459 -52.52 -44.85 26.94
C LYS A 459 -52.20 -43.43 26.51
N LEU A 460 -53.03 -42.45 26.87
CA LEU A 460 -52.75 -41.03 26.61
C LEU A 460 -51.64 -40.49 27.53
N ASP A 461 -51.57 -40.96 28.77
CA ASP A 461 -50.56 -40.51 29.74
C ASP A 461 -49.13 -40.96 29.35
N GLU A 462 -48.96 -42.15 28.75
CA GLU A 462 -47.65 -42.63 28.26
C GLU A 462 -47.14 -41.81 27.07
N LEU A 463 -48.02 -41.40 26.14
CA LEU A 463 -47.63 -40.61 24.97
C LEU A 463 -47.26 -39.16 25.33
N LEU A 464 -47.88 -38.60 26.38
CA LEU A 464 -47.55 -37.26 26.88
C LEU A 464 -46.15 -37.23 27.54
N ALA A 465 -45.78 -38.28 28.27
CA ALA A 465 -44.47 -38.35 28.92
C ALA A 465 -43.29 -38.45 27.94
N GLU A 466 -43.50 -39.09 26.78
CA GLU A 466 -42.46 -39.24 25.75
C GLU A 466 -42.21 -37.92 24.98
N GLU A 467 -43.26 -37.14 24.71
CA GLU A 467 -43.17 -35.82 24.08
C GLU A 467 -42.45 -34.79 24.98
N ASP A 468 -42.69 -34.84 26.30
CA ASP A 468 -42.04 -33.95 27.27
C ASP A 468 -40.51 -34.21 27.38
N ASP A 469 -40.06 -35.47 27.28
CA ASP A 469 -38.63 -35.83 27.29
C ASP A 469 -37.91 -35.37 26.00
N VAL A 470 -38.57 -35.47 24.85
CA VAL A 470 -38.06 -34.96 23.57
C VAL A 470 -37.95 -33.43 23.59
N ARG A 471 -38.96 -32.74 24.14
CA ARG A 471 -38.94 -31.28 24.27
C ARG A 471 -37.83 -30.79 25.20
N ALA A 472 -37.61 -31.46 26.34
CA ALA A 472 -36.54 -31.12 27.28
C ALA A 472 -35.14 -31.24 26.65
N LYS A 473 -34.90 -32.27 25.82
CA LYS A 473 -33.63 -32.44 25.09
C LYS A 473 -33.41 -31.35 24.04
N ALA A 474 -34.45 -30.99 23.28
CA ALA A 474 -34.38 -29.93 22.28
C ALA A 474 -34.12 -28.55 22.91
N GLU A 475 -34.70 -28.26 24.07
CA GLU A 475 -34.49 -27.00 24.79
C GLU A 475 -33.06 -26.89 25.34
N GLN A 476 -32.49 -27.99 25.82
CA GLN A 476 -31.09 -28.03 26.28
C GLN A 476 -30.09 -27.81 25.12
N GLU A 477 -30.34 -28.40 23.93
CA GLU A 477 -29.53 -28.13 22.74
C GLU A 477 -29.61 -26.67 22.28
N TYR A 478 -30.82 -26.08 22.29
CA TYR A 478 -31.01 -24.68 21.93
C TYR A 478 -30.22 -23.74 22.86
N VAL A 479 -30.25 -23.97 24.17
CA VAL A 479 -29.49 -23.18 25.16
C VAL A 479 -27.99 -23.30 24.91
N ASN A 480 -27.48 -24.49 24.63
CA ASN A 480 -26.05 -24.71 24.36
C ASN A 480 -25.60 -23.99 23.07
N VAL A 481 -26.39 -24.08 21.99
CA VAL A 481 -26.09 -23.39 20.71
C VAL A 481 -26.18 -21.88 20.87
N SER A 482 -27.14 -21.38 21.64
CA SER A 482 -27.29 -19.95 21.93
C SER A 482 -26.10 -19.40 22.73
N ALA A 483 -25.62 -20.15 23.73
CA ALA A 483 -24.44 -19.79 24.51
C ALA A 483 -23.15 -19.79 23.66
N GLN A 484 -22.98 -20.77 22.76
CA GLN A 484 -21.85 -20.79 21.83
C GLN A 484 -21.85 -19.59 20.88
N ARG A 485 -23.01 -19.29 20.26
CA ARG A 485 -23.15 -18.11 19.39
C ARG A 485 -22.91 -16.80 20.13
N ALA A 486 -23.34 -16.68 21.38
CA ALA A 486 -23.08 -15.49 22.19
C ALA A 486 -21.58 -15.29 22.46
N ASN A 487 -20.84 -16.37 22.73
CA ASN A 487 -19.38 -16.31 22.91
C ASN A 487 -18.65 -15.97 21.60
N GLU A 488 -19.05 -16.56 20.47
CA GLU A 488 -18.49 -16.22 19.14
C GLU A 488 -18.72 -14.74 18.79
N LEU A 489 -19.89 -14.20 19.14
CA LEU A 489 -20.24 -12.80 18.91
C LEU A 489 -19.42 -11.85 19.81
N ASP A 490 -19.13 -12.23 21.05
CA ASP A 490 -18.24 -11.48 21.94
C ASP A 490 -16.77 -11.52 21.46
N GLN A 491 -16.33 -12.67 20.95
CA GLN A 491 -15.01 -12.84 20.34
C GLN A 491 -14.85 -11.94 19.10
N LEU A 492 -15.82 -11.99 18.17
CA LEU A 492 -15.83 -11.14 16.98
C LEU A 492 -15.87 -9.65 17.32
N LYS A 493 -16.60 -9.24 18.35
CA LYS A 493 -16.60 -7.85 18.82
C LYS A 493 -15.24 -7.40 19.33
N LYS A 494 -14.53 -8.25 20.08
CA LYS A 494 -13.16 -7.96 20.54
C LYS A 494 -12.19 -7.86 19.38
N GLU A 495 -12.31 -8.74 18.39
CA GLU A 495 -11.48 -8.69 17.17
C GLU A 495 -11.75 -7.42 16.36
N MET A 496 -13.02 -7.02 16.16
CA MET A 496 -13.34 -5.76 15.48
C MET A 496 -12.79 -4.55 16.23
N ALA A 497 -12.92 -4.50 17.56
CA ALA A 497 -12.37 -3.40 18.35
C ALA A 497 -10.83 -3.32 18.30
N ALA A 498 -10.15 -4.48 18.22
CA ALA A 498 -8.70 -4.54 18.03
C ALA A 498 -8.30 -4.04 16.64
N GLU A 499 -9.04 -4.41 15.60
CA GLU A 499 -8.80 -3.96 14.23
C GLU A 499 -9.06 -2.46 14.05
N GLU A 500 -10.12 -1.91 14.65
CA GLU A 500 -10.39 -0.46 14.68
C GLU A 500 -9.27 0.32 15.36
N ASN A 501 -8.74 -0.18 16.48
CA ASN A 501 -7.57 0.40 17.15
C ASN A 501 -6.31 0.31 16.28
N HIS A 502 -6.13 -0.79 15.54
CA HIS A 502 -5.00 -0.93 14.63
C HIS A 502 -5.10 0.04 13.44
N GLN A 503 -6.29 0.20 12.85
CA GLN A 503 -6.53 1.15 11.78
C GLN A 503 -6.30 2.59 12.22
N THR A 504 -6.73 2.97 13.42
CA THR A 504 -6.49 4.33 13.96
C THR A 504 -4.99 4.60 14.15
N GLU A 505 -4.22 3.64 14.70
CA GLU A 505 -2.76 3.77 14.83
C GLU A 505 -2.05 3.88 13.47
N LEU A 506 -2.48 3.10 12.47
CA LEU A 506 -1.98 3.19 11.10
C LEU A 506 -2.28 4.54 10.47
N THR A 507 -3.48 5.08 10.71
CA THR A 507 -3.91 6.38 10.19
C THR A 507 -3.07 7.52 10.78
N GLU A 508 -2.82 7.50 12.09
CA GLU A 508 -1.93 8.48 12.75
C GLU A 508 -0.49 8.42 12.20
N LYS A 509 0.06 7.22 12.00
CA LYS A 509 1.40 7.06 11.39
C LYS A 509 1.45 7.61 9.97
N LEU A 510 0.39 7.39 9.19
CA LEU A 510 0.28 7.85 7.80
C LEU A 510 0.19 9.37 7.76
N GLU A 511 -0.59 9.99 8.64
CA GLU A 511 -0.70 11.44 8.78
C GLU A 511 0.63 12.09 9.21
N GLY A 512 1.37 11.46 10.12
CA GLY A 512 2.73 11.87 10.47
C GLY A 512 3.68 11.88 9.27
N ARG A 513 3.65 10.82 8.44
CA ARG A 513 4.45 10.75 7.20
C ARG A 513 4.03 11.80 6.17
N ILE A 514 2.73 12.12 6.05
CA ILE A 514 2.25 13.18 5.17
C ILE A 514 2.79 14.54 5.62
N GLN A 515 2.73 14.84 6.92
CA GLN A 515 3.26 16.11 7.44
C GLN A 515 4.77 16.26 7.20
N GLU A 516 5.54 15.18 7.38
CA GLU A 516 6.97 15.18 7.08
C GLU A 516 7.26 15.40 5.59
N ARG A 517 6.50 14.74 4.70
CA ARG A 517 6.60 14.98 3.25
C ARG A 517 6.31 16.43 2.88
N VAL A 518 5.29 17.05 3.48
CA VAL A 518 4.96 18.47 3.26
C VAL A 518 6.12 19.37 3.69
N ARG A 519 6.74 19.11 4.84
CA ARG A 519 7.93 19.87 5.29
C ARG A 519 9.10 19.75 4.31
N LEU A 520 9.38 18.54 3.83
CA LEU A 520 10.46 18.30 2.87
C LEU A 520 10.19 19.02 1.54
N ASN A 521 8.96 18.99 1.05
CA ASN A 521 8.57 19.70 -0.17
C ASN A 521 8.76 21.22 -0.03
N ASN A 522 8.33 21.81 1.08
CA ASN A 522 8.53 23.24 1.32
C ASN A 522 10.02 23.61 1.35
N TYR A 523 10.87 22.73 1.90
CA TYR A 523 12.32 22.92 1.90
C TYR A 523 12.90 22.86 0.48
N ILE A 524 12.50 21.87 -0.32
CA ILE A 524 12.90 21.74 -1.73
C ILE A 524 12.47 22.97 -2.53
N GLU A 525 11.24 23.45 -2.31
CA GLU A 525 10.70 24.63 -2.98
C GLU A 525 11.50 25.89 -2.62
N THR A 526 11.94 26.01 -1.36
CA THR A 526 12.84 27.09 -0.92
C THR A 526 14.20 27.04 -1.64
N ILE A 527 14.79 25.84 -1.77
CA ILE A 527 16.04 25.65 -2.52
C ILE A 527 15.83 26.01 -3.99
N ASN A 528 14.74 25.56 -4.61
CA ASN A 528 14.43 25.86 -6.01
C ASN A 528 14.26 27.36 -6.25
N GLN A 529 13.62 28.08 -5.32
CA GLN A 529 13.53 29.54 -5.38
C GLN A 529 14.92 30.19 -5.30
N GLN A 530 15.80 29.73 -4.41
CA GLN A 530 17.18 30.22 -4.34
C GLN A 530 17.95 29.94 -5.63
N LEU A 531 17.87 28.73 -6.17
CA LEU A 531 18.51 28.34 -7.43
C LEU A 531 17.98 29.15 -8.62
N SER A 532 16.68 29.47 -8.65
CA SER A 532 16.08 30.30 -9.70
C SER A 532 16.72 31.68 -9.78
N VAL A 533 17.19 32.24 -8.67
CA VAL A 533 17.95 33.50 -8.67
C VAL A 533 19.34 33.32 -9.27
N PHE A 534 20.02 32.20 -9.01
CA PHE A 534 21.40 31.96 -9.46
C PHE A 534 21.51 31.51 -10.92
N ILE A 535 20.54 30.76 -11.44
CA ILE A 535 20.56 30.23 -12.82
C ILE A 535 20.80 31.34 -13.86
N PRO A 536 20.09 32.49 -13.84
CA PRO A 536 20.33 33.58 -14.79
C PRO A 536 21.74 34.17 -14.71
N TYR A 537 22.35 34.25 -13.51
CA TYR A 537 23.72 34.75 -13.36
C TYR A 537 24.72 33.78 -13.98
N ILE A 538 24.52 32.48 -13.76
CA ILE A 538 25.37 31.43 -14.34
C ILE A 538 25.25 31.44 -15.87
N GLU A 539 24.02 31.50 -16.40
CA GLU A 539 23.79 31.60 -17.84
C GLU A 539 24.41 32.86 -18.45
N SER A 540 24.29 34.01 -17.79
CA SER A 540 24.91 35.26 -18.22
C SER A 540 26.43 35.18 -18.23
N TYR A 541 27.03 34.55 -17.21
CA TYR A 541 28.48 34.31 -17.17
C TYR A 541 28.93 33.43 -18.34
N PHE A 542 28.23 32.33 -18.63
CA PHE A 542 28.57 31.46 -19.75
C PHE A 542 28.43 32.17 -21.10
N LYS A 543 27.36 32.94 -21.31
CA LYS A 543 27.20 33.77 -22.53
C LYS A 543 28.35 34.77 -22.69
N THR A 544 28.76 35.42 -21.60
CA THR A 544 29.88 36.37 -21.61
C THR A 544 31.18 35.68 -21.96
N LYS A 545 31.47 34.53 -21.33
CA LYS A 545 32.65 33.71 -21.62
C LYS A 545 32.70 33.25 -23.08
N GLU A 546 31.56 32.81 -23.62
CA GLU A 546 31.47 32.38 -25.01
C GLU A 546 31.71 33.55 -25.98
N SER A 547 31.14 34.73 -25.69
CA SER A 547 31.37 35.93 -26.49
C SER A 547 32.85 36.36 -26.48
N ALA A 548 33.51 36.33 -25.32
CA ALA A 548 34.93 36.64 -25.19
C ALA A 548 35.80 35.64 -25.96
N ASN A 549 35.46 34.35 -25.90
CA ASN A 549 36.17 33.32 -26.66
C ASN A 549 36.02 33.53 -28.19
N ARG A 550 34.83 33.89 -28.67
CA ARG A 550 34.62 34.23 -30.09
C ARG A 550 35.46 35.43 -30.52
N VAL A 551 35.54 36.49 -29.71
CA VAL A 551 36.39 37.66 -29.99
C VAL A 551 37.87 37.27 -30.03
N TRP A 552 38.32 36.45 -29.08
CA TRP A 552 39.69 35.97 -29.03
C TRP A 552 40.04 35.13 -30.27
N GLN A 553 39.18 34.20 -30.66
CA GLN A 553 39.35 33.41 -31.88
C GLN A 553 39.41 34.28 -33.15
N MET A 554 38.56 35.31 -33.23
CA MET A 554 38.60 36.28 -34.33
C MET A 554 39.95 37.00 -34.39
N HIS A 555 40.48 37.43 -33.25
CA HIS A 555 41.79 38.10 -33.18
C HIS A 555 42.95 37.17 -33.58
N VAL A 556 42.91 35.91 -33.13
CA VAL A 556 43.90 34.88 -33.50
C VAL A 556 43.88 34.62 -35.00
N ASN A 557 42.70 34.53 -35.61
CA ASN A 557 42.57 34.33 -37.06
C ASN A 557 43.11 35.54 -37.84
N LEU A 558 42.81 36.77 -37.39
CA LEU A 558 43.32 37.98 -38.03
C LEU A 558 44.86 38.04 -38.01
N LEU A 559 45.47 37.73 -36.86
CA LEU A 559 46.94 37.65 -36.73
C LEU A 559 47.53 36.55 -37.62
N ARG A 560 46.84 35.41 -37.76
CA ARG A 560 47.24 34.32 -38.65
C ARG A 560 47.24 34.77 -40.12
N ASP A 561 46.18 35.46 -40.54
CA ASP A 561 46.05 35.97 -41.91
C ASP A 561 47.11 37.04 -42.22
N GLU A 562 47.41 37.93 -41.27
CA GLU A 562 48.48 38.92 -41.38
C GLU A 562 49.86 38.26 -41.48
N ALA A 563 50.13 37.25 -40.63
CA ALA A 563 51.38 36.49 -40.65
C ALA A 563 51.55 35.72 -41.97
N GLN A 564 50.48 35.09 -42.47
CA GLN A 564 50.49 34.38 -43.75
C GLN A 564 50.70 35.34 -44.94
N SER A 565 50.06 36.51 -44.90
CA SER A 565 50.27 37.57 -45.89
C SER A 565 51.69 38.15 -45.84
N ALA A 566 52.28 38.27 -44.65
CA ALA A 566 53.68 38.68 -44.49
C ALA A 566 54.63 37.60 -45.03
N ALA A 567 54.38 36.33 -44.74
CA ALA A 567 55.15 35.20 -45.25
C ALA A 567 55.12 35.13 -46.78
N GLN A 568 53.95 35.27 -47.41
CA GLN A 568 53.82 35.32 -48.87
C GLN A 568 54.56 36.53 -49.47
N ARG A 569 54.52 37.70 -48.82
CA ARG A 569 55.30 38.88 -49.26
C ARG A 569 56.80 38.63 -49.21
N ILE A 570 57.29 37.94 -48.19
CA ILE A 570 58.70 37.55 -48.07
C ILE A 570 59.05 36.52 -49.15
N GLU A 571 58.24 35.49 -49.32
CA GLU A 571 58.46 34.44 -50.33
C GLU A 571 58.50 35.03 -51.76
N ASN A 572 57.58 35.94 -52.09
CA ASN A 572 57.56 36.64 -53.38
C ASN A 572 58.76 37.59 -53.58
N ARG A 573 59.35 38.12 -52.51
CA ARG A 573 60.59 38.91 -52.60
C ARG A 573 61.81 38.01 -52.80
N VAL A 574 61.87 36.87 -52.11
CA VAL A 574 62.93 35.87 -52.27
C VAL A 574 62.89 35.27 -53.68
N LYS A 575 61.71 34.90 -54.19
CA LYS A 575 61.55 34.42 -55.57
C LYS A 575 62.05 35.44 -56.60
N ARG A 576 61.66 36.70 -56.48
CA ARG A 576 62.17 37.77 -57.36
C ARG A 576 63.69 37.95 -57.27
N ALA A 577 64.26 37.92 -56.07
CA ALA A 577 65.70 38.03 -55.89
C ALA A 577 66.46 36.85 -56.52
N LEU A 578 65.89 35.64 -56.49
CA LEU A 578 66.45 34.46 -57.13
C LEU A 578 66.33 34.52 -58.67
N GLU A 579 65.22 35.02 -59.20
CA GLU A 579 65.02 35.24 -60.63
C GLU A 579 66.00 36.29 -61.19
N GLU A 580 66.22 37.40 -60.47
CA GLU A 580 67.21 38.43 -60.82
C GLU A 580 68.66 37.88 -60.80
N TYR A 581 68.96 36.93 -59.91
CA TYR A 581 70.27 36.27 -59.86
C TYR A 581 70.48 35.29 -61.03
N SER A 582 69.41 34.61 -61.48
CA SER A 582 69.46 33.67 -62.61
C SER A 582 69.57 34.32 -64.00
N LEU A 583 69.34 35.64 -64.09
CA LEU A 583 69.49 36.44 -65.31
C LEU A 583 70.87 37.14 -65.43
N SER A 584 71.74 36.97 -64.42
CA SER A 584 73.11 37.53 -64.40
C SER A 584 74.22 36.48 -64.60
N GLU A 585 73.87 35.24 -64.92
CA GLU A 585 74.72 34.26 -65.62
C GLU A 585 74.34 34.21 -67.10
#